data_AF-A0A7W1GR62-F1
#
_entry.id   AF-A0A7W1GR62-F1
#
_cell.length_a   1.000
_cell.length_b   1.000
_cell.length_c   1.000
_cell.angle_alpha   90.00
_cell.angle_beta   90.00
_cell.angle_gamma   90.00
#
_symmetry.space_group_name_H-M   'P 1'
#
loop_
_entity.id
_entity.type
_entity.pdbx_description
1 polymer ?
#
loop_
_entity_poly.entity_id
_entity_poly.type
_entity_poly.pdbx_seq_one_letter_code
_entity_poly.pdbx_strand_id
1 'polypeptide(L)'
;ATVGRVEVEPGGTNAIPSRVRAWLDARAPEEEVLQRLVAAIGQQAADRAARDGTSFVLEPESVTARVDFTVALRDQLVGLLGGAPVLATGAGHDAGVLASAGVPTAMLFVRNPTGISHSPAEHAEPADCEAGVAALATVLTALSTNSG
;
A
#
# COMPACT_ATOMS: atom_id res chain seq x y z
N ALA A 1 3.85 -10.07 4.22
CA ALA A 1 4.72 -9.21 5.03
C ALA A 1 6.14 -9.31 4.48
N THR A 2 6.85 -8.19 4.38
CA THR A 2 8.12 -8.06 3.67
C THR A 2 9.08 -7.25 4.53
N VAL A 3 10.32 -7.72 4.71
CA VAL A 3 11.37 -6.91 5.32
C VAL A 3 12.07 -6.11 4.23
N GLY A 4 11.81 -4.81 4.18
CA GLY A 4 12.30 -3.94 3.10
C GLY A 4 13.66 -3.30 3.37
N ARG A 5 14.05 -3.22 4.66
CA ARG A 5 15.32 -2.63 5.09
C ARG A 5 15.85 -3.41 6.28
N VAL A 6 17.17 -3.60 6.29
CA VAL A 6 17.91 -4.19 7.41
C VAL A 6 19.17 -3.37 7.64
N GLU A 7 19.43 -3.04 8.89
CA GLU A 7 20.67 -2.43 9.33
C GLU A 7 21.35 -3.37 10.32
N VAL A 8 22.64 -3.62 10.08
CA VAL A 8 23.45 -4.54 10.87
C VAL A 8 24.61 -3.75 11.47
N GLU A 9 24.72 -3.77 12.79
CA GLU A 9 25.78 -3.08 13.53
C GLU A 9 26.68 -4.13 14.22
N PRO A 10 28.02 -4.02 14.12
CA PRO A 10 28.78 -2.99 13.40
C PRO A 10 28.84 -3.20 11.86
N GLY A 11 28.34 -4.33 11.34
CA GLY A 11 28.29 -4.58 9.89
C GLY A 11 29.63 -4.94 9.23
N GLY A 12 30.65 -5.26 10.04
CA GLY A 12 31.96 -5.70 9.55
C GLY A 12 31.95 -7.18 9.13
N THR A 13 32.71 -7.52 8.09
CA THR A 13 32.79 -8.91 7.57
C THR A 13 33.41 -9.90 8.56
N ASN A 14 34.17 -9.41 9.53
CA ASN A 14 34.86 -10.18 10.56
C ASN A 14 34.39 -9.84 11.99
N ALA A 15 33.28 -9.10 12.13
CA ALA A 15 32.73 -8.70 13.41
C ALA A 15 31.35 -9.31 13.60
N ILE A 16 31.13 -9.99 14.73
CA ILE A 16 29.81 -10.52 15.08
C ILE A 16 28.86 -9.33 15.27
N PRO A 17 27.68 -9.32 14.62
CA PRO A 17 26.69 -8.26 14.84
C PRO A 17 26.26 -8.18 16.30
N SER A 18 26.33 -6.99 16.87
CA SER A 18 25.80 -6.69 18.21
C SER A 18 24.35 -6.21 18.18
N ARG A 19 23.89 -5.67 17.04
CA ARG A 19 22.50 -5.24 16.84
C ARG A 19 22.07 -5.41 15.38
N VAL A 20 20.84 -5.85 15.19
CA VAL A 20 20.16 -5.81 13.88
C VAL A 20 18.86 -5.04 14.05
N ARG A 21 18.61 -4.07 13.17
CA ARG A 21 17.32 -3.38 13.03
C ARG A 21 16.74 -3.76 11.69
N ALA A 22 15.46 -4.12 11.67
CA ALA A 22 14.76 -4.51 10.46
C ALA A 22 13.40 -3.82 10.38
N TRP A 23 13.01 -3.43 9.18
CA TRP A 23 11.73 -2.76 8.91
C TRP A 23 10.82 -3.71 8.17
N LEU A 24 9.71 -4.05 8.81
CA LEU A 24 8.69 -4.96 8.30
C LEU A 24 7.50 -4.16 7.76
N ASP A 25 7.19 -4.31 6.47
CA ASP A 25 5.93 -3.88 5.89
C ASP A 25 4.97 -5.09 5.88
N ALA A 26 3.85 -4.98 6.59
CA ALA A 26 2.81 -6.00 6.63
C ALA A 26 1.47 -5.39 6.23
N ARG A 27 0.74 -6.08 5.33
CA ARG A 27 -0.55 -5.67 4.80
C ARG A 27 -1.49 -6.87 4.78
N ALA A 28 -2.77 -6.64 5.07
CA ALA A 28 -3.82 -7.63 4.93
C ALA A 28 -5.16 -6.96 4.58
N PRO A 29 -6.12 -7.69 3.98
CA PRO A 29 -7.46 -7.15 3.67
C PRO A 29 -8.30 -6.81 4.90
N GLU A 30 -8.13 -7.57 5.98
CA GLU A 30 -8.78 -7.36 7.27
C GLU A 30 -7.76 -7.05 8.38
N GLU A 31 -8.15 -6.16 9.29
CA GLU A 31 -7.33 -5.72 10.42
C GLU A 31 -6.96 -6.90 11.33
N GLU A 32 -7.90 -7.80 11.62
CA GLU A 32 -7.65 -8.94 12.48
C GLU A 32 -6.64 -9.93 11.85
N VAL A 33 -6.62 -10.04 10.52
CA VAL A 33 -5.61 -10.84 9.81
C VAL A 33 -4.23 -10.19 9.95
N LEU A 34 -4.13 -8.87 9.78
CA LEU A 34 -2.88 -8.13 9.94
C LEU A 34 -2.33 -8.29 11.36
N GLN A 35 -3.17 -8.11 12.37
CA GLN A 35 -2.78 -8.24 13.78
C GLN A 35 -2.29 -9.65 14.09
N ARG A 36 -2.98 -10.70 13.63
CA ARG A 36 -2.52 -12.09 13.81
C ARG A 36 -1.19 -12.35 13.11
N LEU A 37 -1.00 -11.82 11.90
CA LEU A 37 0.25 -11.98 11.15
C LEU A 37 1.44 -11.33 11.88
N VAL A 38 1.28 -10.08 12.33
CA VAL A 38 2.33 -9.35 13.06
C VAL A 38 2.63 -10.02 14.40
N ALA A 39 1.59 -10.45 15.14
CA ALA A 39 1.76 -11.17 16.40
C ALA A 39 2.51 -12.50 16.21
N ALA A 40 2.19 -13.28 15.17
CA ALA A 40 2.87 -14.52 14.87
C ALA A 40 4.36 -14.31 14.53
N ILE A 41 4.67 -13.29 13.73
CA ILE A 41 6.06 -12.92 13.41
C ILE A 41 6.81 -12.48 14.68
N GLY A 42 6.19 -11.63 15.50
CA GLY A 42 6.75 -11.16 16.77
C GLY A 42 7.05 -12.32 17.74
N GLN A 43 6.14 -13.28 17.85
CA GLN A 43 6.33 -14.46 18.70
C GLN A 43 7.50 -15.32 18.21
N GLN A 44 7.58 -15.59 16.90
CA GLN A 44 8.69 -16.36 16.33
C GLN A 44 10.05 -15.70 16.55
N ALA A 45 10.10 -14.37 16.42
CA ALA A 45 11.32 -13.58 16.67
C ALA A 45 11.70 -13.59 18.16
N ALA A 46 10.74 -13.43 19.06
CA ALA A 46 10.95 -13.51 20.50
C ALA A 46 11.46 -14.89 20.94
N ASP A 47 10.84 -15.97 20.44
CA ASP A 47 11.26 -17.35 20.71
C ASP A 47 12.69 -17.60 20.22
N ARG A 48 13.05 -17.02 19.06
CA ARG A 48 14.40 -17.14 18.53
C ARG A 48 15.41 -16.37 19.37
N ALA A 49 15.10 -15.14 19.77
CA ALA A 49 15.97 -14.33 20.61
C ALA A 49 16.24 -15.02 21.96
N ALA A 50 15.22 -15.61 22.58
CA ALA A 50 15.36 -16.37 23.81
C ALA A 50 16.32 -17.57 23.66
N ARG A 51 16.24 -18.32 22.56
CA ARG A 51 17.15 -19.45 22.28
C ARG A 51 18.58 -19.00 22.03
N ASP A 52 18.75 -17.85 21.39
CA ASP A 52 20.05 -17.32 21.01
C ASP A 52 20.70 -16.47 22.14
N GLY A 53 20.00 -16.25 23.25
CA GLY A 53 20.48 -15.44 24.37
C GLY A 53 20.52 -13.93 24.06
N THR A 54 19.69 -13.47 23.14
CA THR A 54 19.59 -12.06 22.71
C THR A 54 18.27 -11.42 23.16
N SER A 55 18.16 -10.10 23.02
CA SER A 55 16.91 -9.37 23.24
C SER A 55 16.21 -9.06 21.92
N PHE A 56 14.88 -8.97 21.97
CA PHE A 56 14.04 -8.60 20.84
C PHE A 56 13.00 -7.57 21.28
N VAL A 57 12.79 -6.59 20.42
CA VAL A 57 11.76 -5.55 20.58
C VAL A 57 11.09 -5.35 19.22
N LEU A 58 9.76 -5.24 19.22
CA LEU A 58 8.96 -4.90 18.06
C LEU A 58 8.15 -3.64 18.39
N GLU A 59 8.30 -2.61 17.57
CA GLU A 59 7.59 -1.33 17.74
C GLU A 59 6.81 -1.00 16.47
N PRO A 60 5.53 -0.58 16.58
CA PRO A 60 4.78 -0.10 15.44
C PRO A 60 5.28 1.29 15.04
N GLU A 61 5.96 1.39 13.90
CA GLU A 61 6.44 2.68 13.36
C GLU A 61 5.34 3.46 12.64
N SER A 62 4.45 2.76 11.94
CA SER A 62 3.28 3.33 11.28
C SER A 62 2.17 2.29 11.17
N VAL A 63 0.94 2.69 11.50
CA VAL A 63 -0.25 1.86 11.38
C VAL A 63 -1.31 2.64 10.62
N THR A 64 -1.75 2.10 9.50
CA THR A 64 -2.83 2.68 8.69
C THR A 64 -4.04 1.78 8.81
N ALA A 65 -5.14 2.33 9.32
CA ALA A 65 -6.41 1.61 9.37
C ALA A 65 -6.93 1.32 7.96
N ARG A 66 -7.84 0.36 7.86
CA ARG A 66 -8.57 0.10 6.62
C ARG A 66 -9.22 1.40 6.10
N VAL A 67 -9.00 1.68 4.82
CA VAL A 67 -9.61 2.81 4.11
C VAL A 67 -10.73 2.28 3.23
N ASP A 68 -11.95 2.79 3.43
CA ASP A 68 -13.07 2.54 2.52
C ASP A 68 -13.30 3.76 1.62
N PHE A 69 -13.24 3.54 0.31
CA PHE A 69 -13.55 4.55 -0.69
C PHE A 69 -15.04 4.62 -0.98
N THR A 70 -15.52 5.77 -1.50
CA THR A 70 -16.95 6.01 -1.69
C THR A 70 -17.51 5.15 -2.82
N VAL A 71 -18.27 4.12 -2.46
CA VAL A 71 -18.87 3.14 -3.39
C VAL A 71 -19.74 3.82 -4.46
N ALA A 72 -20.59 4.76 -4.08
CA ALA A 72 -21.46 5.46 -5.03
C ALA A 72 -20.65 6.27 -6.06
N LEU A 73 -19.58 6.94 -5.63
CA LEU A 73 -18.69 7.68 -6.53
C LEU A 73 -17.96 6.71 -7.47
N ARG A 74 -17.41 5.61 -6.94
CA ARG A 74 -16.80 4.56 -7.76
C ARG A 74 -17.76 4.06 -8.84
N ASP A 75 -19.00 3.72 -8.49
CA ASP A 75 -19.97 3.17 -9.43
C ASP A 75 -20.40 4.20 -10.49
N GLN A 76 -20.50 5.47 -10.11
CA GLN A 76 -20.68 6.57 -11.07
C GLN A 76 -19.52 6.65 -12.08
N LEU A 77 -18.27 6.58 -11.61
CA LEU A 77 -17.08 6.59 -12.45
C LEU A 77 -17.04 5.38 -13.39
N VAL A 78 -17.38 4.19 -12.90
CA VAL A 78 -17.49 2.98 -13.74
C VAL A 78 -18.49 3.19 -14.87
N GLY A 79 -19.65 3.78 -14.59
CA GLY A 79 -20.65 4.10 -15.61
C GLY A 79 -20.14 5.10 -16.65
N LEU A 80 -19.47 6.17 -16.21
CA LEU A 80 -18.89 7.19 -17.09
C LEU A 80 -17.78 6.65 -18.01
N LEU A 81 -17.06 5.63 -17.53
CA LEU A 81 -15.91 5.05 -18.23
C LEU A 81 -16.26 3.73 -18.94
N GLY A 82 -17.54 3.51 -19.25
CA GLY A 82 -17.96 2.39 -20.09
C GLY A 82 -17.82 1.01 -19.43
N GLY A 83 -17.96 0.92 -18.12
CA GLY A 83 -17.88 -0.35 -17.38
C GLY A 83 -16.45 -0.77 -17.01
N ALA A 84 -15.57 0.19 -16.75
CA ALA A 84 -14.21 -0.09 -16.30
C ALA A 84 -14.18 -1.05 -15.09
N PRO A 85 -13.21 -1.99 -15.03
CA PRO A 85 -13.13 -2.96 -13.94
C PRO A 85 -12.81 -2.27 -12.61
N VAL A 86 -13.38 -2.81 -11.53
CA VAL A 86 -13.12 -2.35 -10.17
C VAL A 86 -11.96 -3.14 -9.56
N LEU A 87 -10.96 -2.42 -9.05
CA LEU A 87 -9.79 -2.98 -8.38
C LEU A 87 -9.65 -2.38 -6.98
N ALA A 88 -9.21 -3.20 -6.02
CA ALA A 88 -8.72 -2.69 -4.75
C ALA A 88 -7.28 -2.19 -4.92
N THR A 89 -6.89 -1.15 -4.18
CA THR A 89 -5.48 -0.77 -4.09
C THR A 89 -4.78 -1.57 -2.99
N GLY A 90 -3.63 -2.16 -3.32
CA GLY A 90 -2.72 -2.76 -2.35
C GLY A 90 -1.70 -1.77 -1.79
N ALA A 91 -1.67 -0.53 -2.31
CA ALA A 91 -0.74 0.53 -1.95
C ALA A 91 -1.42 1.66 -1.19
N GLY A 92 -0.67 2.29 -0.29
CA GLY A 92 -1.08 3.56 0.31
C GLY A 92 -1.02 4.68 -0.73
N HIS A 93 -2.05 5.52 -0.79
CA HIS A 93 -2.10 6.72 -1.61
C HIS A 93 -2.71 7.86 -0.80
N ASP A 94 -2.40 9.11 -1.15
CA ASP A 94 -2.96 10.29 -0.48
C ASP A 94 -4.50 10.33 -0.54
N ALA A 95 -5.08 9.73 -1.58
CA ALA A 95 -6.52 9.51 -1.69
C ALA A 95 -7.11 8.80 -0.46
N GLY A 96 -6.35 7.91 0.19
CA GLY A 96 -6.81 7.24 1.40
C GLY A 96 -6.90 8.16 2.61
N VAL A 97 -6.04 9.19 2.68
CA VAL A 97 -6.12 10.24 3.70
C VAL A 97 -7.38 11.08 3.50
N LEU A 98 -7.67 11.48 2.25
CA LEU A 98 -8.88 12.24 1.90
C LEU A 98 -10.15 11.45 2.21
N ALA A 99 -10.19 10.17 1.83
CA ALA A 99 -11.30 9.28 2.14
C ALA A 99 -11.52 9.15 3.67
N SER A 100 -10.44 8.97 4.43
CA SER A 100 -10.50 8.88 5.90
C SER A 100 -10.96 10.17 6.57
N ALA A 101 -10.75 11.32 5.92
CA ALA A 101 -11.26 12.62 6.36
C ALA A 101 -12.74 12.85 6.01
N GLY A 102 -13.41 11.87 5.40
CA GLY A 102 -14.82 11.95 5.02
C GLY A 102 -15.08 12.65 3.69
N VAL A 103 -14.04 12.93 2.89
CA VAL A 103 -14.20 13.50 1.54
C VAL A 103 -14.55 12.37 0.58
N PRO A 104 -15.64 12.47 -0.22
CA PRO A 104 -15.96 11.48 -1.23
C PRO A 104 -14.80 11.28 -2.20
N THR A 105 -14.22 10.09 -2.21
CA THR A 105 -12.96 9.83 -2.91
C THR A 105 -13.02 8.50 -3.67
N ALA A 106 -12.46 8.50 -4.87
CA ALA A 106 -12.24 7.33 -5.71
C ALA A 106 -10.94 7.54 -6.52
N MET A 107 -10.34 6.46 -6.99
CA MET A 107 -9.12 6.49 -7.79
C MET A 107 -9.37 5.90 -9.18
N LEU A 108 -8.67 6.44 -10.18
CA LEU A 108 -8.59 5.86 -11.52
C LEU A 108 -7.19 5.26 -11.70
N PHE A 109 -7.12 3.99 -12.09
CA PHE A 109 -5.86 3.31 -12.35
C PHE A 109 -5.59 3.28 -13.85
N VAL A 110 -4.33 3.52 -14.21
CA VAL A 110 -3.82 3.36 -15.57
C VAL A 110 -3.10 2.02 -15.66
N ARG A 111 -3.20 1.36 -16.81
CA ARG A 111 -2.52 0.09 -17.04
C ARG A 111 -1.01 0.28 -16.98
N ASN A 112 -0.36 -0.63 -16.26
CA ASN A 112 1.07 -0.89 -16.33
C ASN A 112 1.20 -2.35 -16.80
N PRO A 113 1.59 -2.61 -18.06
CA PRO A 113 1.59 -3.95 -18.64
C PRO A 113 2.43 -4.97 -17.86
N THR A 114 3.44 -4.50 -17.14
CA THR A 114 4.35 -5.36 -16.35
C THR A 114 3.86 -5.60 -14.93
N GLY A 115 3.01 -4.71 -14.40
CA GLY A 115 2.65 -4.66 -12.99
C GLY A 115 3.81 -4.32 -12.04
N ILE A 116 5.01 -4.00 -12.56
CA ILE A 116 6.19 -3.65 -11.77
C ILE A 116 6.08 -2.19 -11.32
N SER A 117 6.31 -1.93 -10.03
CA SER A 117 6.40 -0.59 -9.45
C SER A 117 7.55 -0.51 -8.44
N HIS A 118 7.99 0.71 -8.09
CA HIS A 118 9.16 0.97 -7.23
C HIS A 118 10.47 0.36 -7.77
N SER A 119 10.61 0.32 -9.09
CA SER A 119 11.79 -0.23 -9.78
C SER A 119 12.08 0.60 -11.03
N PRO A 120 13.35 0.71 -11.46
CA PRO A 120 13.69 1.33 -12.75
C PRO A 120 13.01 0.68 -13.97
N ALA A 121 12.48 -0.55 -13.81
CA ALA A 121 11.72 -1.25 -14.84
C ALA A 121 10.22 -0.91 -14.86
N GLU A 122 9.74 -0.05 -13.94
CA GLU A 122 8.38 0.46 -13.95
C GLU A 122 8.10 1.24 -15.23
N HIS A 123 7.04 0.87 -15.94
CA HIS A 123 6.68 1.48 -17.22
C HIS A 123 5.17 1.46 -17.47
N ALA A 124 4.66 2.55 -18.01
CA ALA A 124 3.34 2.64 -18.62
C ALA A 124 3.51 3.12 -20.06
N GLU A 125 2.81 2.48 -20.98
CA GLU A 125 2.85 2.86 -22.39
C GLU A 125 2.24 4.26 -22.56
N PRO A 126 2.76 5.11 -23.47
CA PRO A 126 2.19 6.43 -23.72
C PRO A 126 0.68 6.40 -23.99
N ALA A 127 0.20 5.39 -24.72
CA ALA A 127 -1.22 5.20 -25.00
C ALA A 127 -2.06 4.90 -23.74
N ASP A 128 -1.51 4.17 -22.77
CA ASP A 128 -2.19 3.91 -21.49
C ASP A 128 -2.26 5.20 -20.66
N CYS A 129 -1.17 5.98 -20.62
CA CYS A 129 -1.13 7.30 -19.96
C CYS A 129 -2.15 8.26 -20.57
N GLU A 130 -2.21 8.36 -21.91
CA GLU A 130 -3.18 9.20 -22.62
C GLU A 130 -4.62 8.79 -22.32
N ALA A 131 -4.92 7.48 -22.34
CA ALA A 131 -6.23 6.96 -21.96
C ALA A 131 -6.60 7.33 -20.51
N GLY A 132 -5.62 7.27 -19.59
CA GLY A 132 -5.78 7.70 -18.20
C GLY A 132 -6.13 9.18 -18.06
N VAL A 133 -5.43 10.05 -18.80
CA VAL A 133 -5.70 11.49 -18.81
C VAL A 133 -7.09 11.79 -19.38
N ALA A 134 -7.47 11.13 -20.48
CA ALA A 134 -8.79 11.29 -21.08
C ALA A 134 -9.93 10.83 -20.15
N ALA A 135 -9.74 9.71 -19.45
CA ALA A 135 -10.67 9.22 -18.44
C ALA A 135 -10.81 10.19 -17.26
N LEU A 136 -9.69 10.71 -16.74
CA LEU A 136 -9.69 11.71 -15.68
C LEU A 136 -10.43 12.99 -16.11
N ALA A 137 -10.16 13.50 -17.31
CA ALA A 137 -10.85 14.67 -17.84
C ALA A 137 -12.37 14.46 -17.93
N THR A 138 -12.80 13.30 -18.45
CA THR A 138 -14.21 12.93 -18.56
C THR A 138 -14.90 12.92 -17.20
N VAL A 139 -14.27 12.31 -16.19
CA VAL A 139 -14.80 12.24 -14.83
C VAL A 139 -14.87 13.62 -14.19
N LEU A 140 -13.82 14.44 -14.30
CA LEU A 140 -13.81 15.79 -13.73
C LEU A 140 -14.87 16.69 -14.38
N THR A 141 -15.05 16.62 -15.70
CA THR A 141 -16.12 17.34 -16.39
C THR A 141 -17.48 16.91 -15.86
N ALA A 142 -17.78 15.62 -15.80
CA ALA A 142 -19.06 15.13 -15.31
C ALA A 142 -19.36 15.53 -13.85
N LEU A 143 -18.35 15.45 -12.96
CA LEU A 143 -18.52 15.80 -11.54
C LEU A 143 -18.72 17.31 -11.33
N SER A 144 -18.02 18.14 -12.11
CA SER A 144 -18.18 19.60 -12.04
C SER A 144 -19.51 20.09 -12.63
N THR A 145 -20.08 19.39 -13.61
CA THR A 145 -21.38 19.75 -14.22
C THR A 145 -22.59 19.20 -13.46
N ASN A 146 -22.44 18.11 -12.71
CA ASN A 146 -23.52 17.52 -11.89
C ASN A 146 -23.61 18.11 -10.48
N SER A 147 -22.83 19.13 -10.15
CA SER A 147 -22.88 19.83 -8.85
C SER A 147 -23.98 20.90 -8.78
N GLY A 148 -25.07 20.73 -9.54
CA GLY A 148 -26.23 21.62 -9.61
C GLY A 148 -27.49 21.00 -9.03
#